data_AF-A0A2T1G3S1-F1
#
_entry.id   AF-A0A2T1G3S1-F1
#
_cell.length_a   1.000
_cell.length_b   1.000
_cell.length_c   1.000
_cell.angle_alpha   90.00
_cell.angle_beta   90.00
_cell.angle_gamma   90.00
#
_symmetry.space_group_name_H-M   'P 1'
#
loop_
_entity.id
_entity.type
_entity.pdbx_description
1 polymer ?
#
loop_
_entity_poly.entity_id
_entity_poly.type
_entity_poly.pdbx_seq_one_letter_code
_entity_poly.pdbx_strand_id
1 'polypeptide(L)'
;MKMVYPTCSQGHTNPPGAKFCLTCGEALSANQRIATANTSPYTPANNSGCGQILDTSISVPPQIQGWNWGAFLLAGIWAPSNRVWIGLLAWIPYVGWIVAIWLGLKGNELAWKSKRWASIEQFREHQKNWAIGSAIWTIICFIIGILIGMSS
;
A
#
# COMPACT_ATOMS: atom_id res chain seq x y z
N MET A 1 -12.09 -20.52 -22.78
CA MET A 1 -13.11 -19.82 -21.95
C MET A 1 -13.88 -20.90 -21.19
N LYS A 2 -13.79 -20.97 -19.85
CA LYS A 2 -14.55 -21.97 -19.07
C LYS A 2 -16.00 -21.49 -18.97
N MET A 3 -16.94 -22.23 -19.56
CA MET A 3 -18.37 -21.92 -19.43
C MET A 3 -18.82 -22.21 -18.00
N VAL A 4 -19.36 -21.20 -17.32
CA VAL A 4 -19.94 -21.33 -15.97
C VAL A 4 -21.39 -21.77 -16.13
N TYR A 5 -21.74 -22.91 -15.54
CA TYR A 5 -23.10 -23.44 -15.53
C TYR A 5 -23.79 -23.04 -14.22
N PRO A 6 -24.90 -22.28 -14.23
CA PRO A 6 -25.61 -21.91 -13.01
C PRO A 6 -26.25 -23.12 -12.32
N THR A 7 -26.30 -23.08 -10.99
CA THR A 7 -26.87 -24.13 -10.14
C THR A 7 -28.00 -23.55 -9.29
N CYS A 8 -29.13 -24.26 -9.18
CA CYS A 8 -30.25 -23.85 -8.31
C CYS A 8 -30.00 -24.17 -6.83
N SER A 9 -30.90 -23.79 -5.92
CA SER A 9 -30.75 -24.08 -4.47
C SER A 9 -30.76 -25.58 -4.16
N GLN A 10 -31.42 -26.37 -5.00
CA GLN A 10 -31.51 -27.83 -4.93
C GLN A 10 -30.31 -28.56 -5.56
N GLY A 11 -29.31 -27.83 -6.08
CA GLY A 11 -28.07 -28.42 -6.61
C GLY A 11 -28.11 -28.89 -8.07
N HIS A 12 -29.21 -28.64 -8.81
CA HIS A 12 -29.29 -28.97 -10.23
C HIS A 12 -28.51 -27.98 -11.10
N THR A 13 -27.75 -28.49 -12.08
CA THR A 13 -27.00 -27.68 -13.03
C THR A 13 -27.86 -27.34 -14.25
N ASN A 14 -27.70 -26.12 -14.77
CA ASN A 14 -28.50 -25.61 -15.87
C ASN A 14 -27.61 -25.05 -16.98
N PRO A 15 -28.06 -25.03 -18.25
CA PRO A 15 -27.30 -24.48 -19.35
C PRO A 15 -27.06 -22.96 -19.18
N PRO A 16 -26.01 -22.41 -19.79
CA PRO A 16 -25.73 -20.98 -19.74
C PRO A 16 -26.91 -20.15 -20.27
N GLY A 17 -27.34 -19.14 -19.52
CA GLY A 17 -28.44 -18.25 -19.90
C GLY A 17 -29.85 -18.71 -19.51
N ALA A 18 -30.00 -19.85 -18.83
CA ALA A 18 -31.29 -20.28 -18.28
C ALA A 18 -31.80 -19.31 -17.20
N LYS A 19 -33.06 -18.87 -17.31
CA LYS A 19 -33.75 -18.03 -16.30
C LYS A 19 -34.40 -18.86 -15.19
N PHE A 20 -34.69 -20.13 -15.47
CA PHE A 20 -35.35 -21.07 -14.56
C PHE A 20 -34.63 -22.42 -14.61
N CYS A 21 -34.69 -23.15 -13.51
CA CYS A 21 -34.17 -24.50 -13.40
C CYS A 21 -35.04 -25.47 -14.20
N LEU A 22 -34.44 -26.23 -15.12
CA LEU A 22 -35.16 -27.15 -16.00
C LEU A 22 -35.70 -28.39 -15.27
N THR A 23 -35.15 -28.72 -14.10
CA THR A 23 -35.54 -29.92 -13.34
C THR A 23 -36.62 -29.63 -12.30
N CYS A 24 -36.55 -28.49 -11.60
CA CYS A 24 -37.45 -28.18 -10.49
C CYS A 24 -38.26 -26.88 -10.66
N GLY A 25 -38.06 -26.13 -11.76
CA GLY A 25 -38.82 -24.90 -12.04
C GLY A 25 -38.42 -23.67 -11.20
N GLU A 26 -37.44 -23.80 -10.31
CA GLU A 26 -36.97 -22.70 -9.47
C GLU A 26 -36.34 -21.58 -10.31
N ALA A 27 -36.63 -20.32 -10.00
CA ALA A 27 -35.99 -19.19 -10.66
C ALA A 27 -34.49 -19.17 -10.36
N LEU A 28 -33.66 -19.15 -11.41
CA LEU A 28 -32.22 -18.98 -11.26
C LEU A 28 -31.97 -17.50 -11.06
N SER A 29 -31.88 -17.07 -9.79
CA SER A 29 -31.54 -15.69 -9.48
C SER A 29 -30.12 -15.42 -10.00
N ALA A 30 -29.98 -14.41 -10.86
CA ALA A 30 -28.68 -14.00 -11.42
C ALA A 30 -27.70 -13.48 -10.33
N ASN A 31 -28.01 -13.63 -9.04
CA ASN A 31 -27.48 -12.77 -8.00
C ASN A 31 -27.53 -13.34 -6.57
N GLN A 32 -27.23 -14.62 -6.33
CA GLN A 32 -27.08 -15.11 -4.95
C GLN A 32 -25.86 -15.99 -4.73
N ARG A 33 -24.79 -15.32 -4.25
CA ARG A 33 -23.89 -15.62 -3.11
C ARG A 33 -22.88 -14.46 -3.13
N ILE A 34 -22.82 -13.53 -2.17
CA ILE A 34 -22.47 -13.72 -0.75
C ILE A 34 -23.15 -12.62 0.10
N ALA A 35 -23.79 -13.01 1.19
CA ALA A 35 -24.20 -12.10 2.26
C ALA A 35 -23.01 -11.81 3.20
N THR A 36 -23.06 -10.64 3.86
CA THR A 36 -22.15 -10.05 4.88
C THR A 36 -20.85 -9.38 4.40
N ALA A 37 -20.96 -8.12 3.98
CA ALA A 37 -20.27 -7.00 4.63
C ALA A 37 -20.83 -5.69 4.07
N ASN A 38 -21.14 -4.74 4.96
CA ASN A 38 -21.19 -3.33 4.57
C ASN A 38 -19.80 -2.93 4.06
N THR A 39 -19.56 -3.09 2.77
CA THR A 39 -18.48 -2.40 2.06
C THR A 39 -19.12 -1.63 0.93
N SER A 40 -19.11 -0.32 1.08
CA SER A 40 -19.30 0.64 -0.01
C SER A 40 -18.66 0.12 -1.31
N PRO A 41 -19.32 0.22 -2.46
CA PRO A 41 -18.90 -0.39 -3.73
C PRO A 41 -17.62 0.21 -4.35
N TYR A 42 -16.77 0.90 -3.58
CA TYR A 42 -15.56 1.53 -4.10
C TYR A 42 -14.33 1.47 -3.16
N THR A 43 -14.23 0.49 -2.27
CA THR A 43 -12.93 0.23 -1.61
C THR A 43 -12.21 -0.88 -2.38
N PRO A 44 -11.21 -0.57 -3.24
CA PRO A 44 -10.37 -1.61 -3.81
C PRO A 44 -9.80 -2.46 -2.68
N ALA A 45 -9.81 -3.78 -2.85
CA ALA A 45 -9.29 -4.70 -1.85
C ALA A 45 -7.90 -4.25 -1.40
N ASN A 46 -7.77 -3.93 -0.11
CA ASN A 46 -6.56 -3.36 0.44
C ASN A 46 -5.41 -4.36 0.32
N ASN A 47 -4.44 -4.06 -0.55
CA ASN A 47 -3.29 -4.91 -0.85
C ASN A 47 -2.03 -4.52 -0.06
N SER A 48 -2.15 -3.69 0.99
CA SER A 48 -1.03 -3.37 1.87
C SER A 48 -0.53 -4.59 2.66
N GLY A 49 0.74 -4.56 3.05
CA GLY A 49 1.36 -5.63 3.82
C GLY A 49 1.43 -6.96 3.09
N CYS A 50 1.52 -6.96 1.75
CA CYS A 50 1.68 -8.16 0.94
C CYS A 50 3.07 -8.81 1.08
N GLY A 51 4.04 -8.13 1.70
CA GLY A 51 5.39 -8.64 1.99
C GLY A 51 6.34 -8.65 0.78
N GLN A 52 5.81 -8.61 -0.44
CA GLN A 52 6.57 -8.60 -1.70
C GLN A 52 7.06 -7.18 -2.04
N ILE A 53 7.85 -6.59 -1.15
CA ILE A 53 8.23 -5.15 -1.22
C ILE A 53 9.02 -4.77 -2.47
N LEU A 54 9.81 -5.69 -3.03
CA LEU A 54 10.63 -5.44 -4.23
C LEU A 54 9.93 -5.82 -5.54
N ASP A 55 8.75 -6.45 -5.48
CA ASP A 55 8.02 -6.87 -6.67
C ASP A 55 7.27 -5.67 -7.28
N THR A 56 7.70 -5.24 -8.45
CA THR A 56 7.10 -4.12 -9.19
C THR A 56 5.82 -4.50 -9.94
N SER A 57 5.50 -5.78 -10.09
CA SER A 57 4.25 -6.22 -10.75
C SER A 57 3.01 -5.94 -9.88
N ILE A 58 3.21 -5.79 -8.57
CA ILE A 58 2.16 -5.45 -7.63
C ILE A 58 1.85 -3.97 -7.73
N SER A 59 0.66 -3.67 -8.23
CA SER A 59 0.13 -2.33 -8.29
C SER A 59 -0.10 -1.77 -6.88
N VAL A 60 0.22 -0.49 -6.70
CA VAL A 60 -0.13 0.26 -5.50
C VAL A 60 -1.23 1.26 -5.85
N PRO A 61 -2.05 1.68 -4.86
CA PRO A 61 -3.01 2.75 -5.08
C PRO A 61 -2.31 4.02 -5.61
N PRO A 62 -2.81 4.66 -6.67
CA PRO A 62 -2.18 5.87 -7.23
C PRO A 62 -2.13 7.02 -6.21
N GLN A 63 -3.02 7.01 -5.21
CA GLN A 63 -3.07 8.02 -4.15
C GLN A 63 -1.85 7.97 -3.22
N ILE A 64 -1.08 6.88 -3.20
CA ILE A 64 0.13 6.81 -2.36
C ILE A 64 1.42 7.01 -3.14
N GLN A 65 1.33 7.17 -4.46
CA GLN A 65 2.50 7.42 -5.30
C GLN A 65 3.02 8.84 -5.10
N GLY A 66 4.34 9.01 -5.31
CA GLY A 66 5.02 10.29 -5.20
C GLY A 66 6.20 10.25 -4.24
N TRP A 67 6.88 11.38 -4.16
CA TRP A 67 8.09 11.55 -3.35
C TRP A 67 7.80 11.42 -1.85
N ASN A 68 8.65 10.71 -1.12
CA ASN A 68 8.59 10.55 0.32
C ASN A 68 9.74 11.31 1.01
N TRP A 69 9.42 12.51 1.50
CA TRP A 69 10.38 13.37 2.20
C TRP A 69 10.94 12.73 3.48
N GLY A 70 10.10 12.01 4.24
CA GLY A 70 10.55 11.32 5.45
C GLY A 70 11.55 10.20 5.16
N ALA A 71 11.27 9.41 4.13
CA ALA A 71 12.14 8.31 3.70
C ALA A 71 13.45 8.82 3.09
N PHE A 72 13.45 9.98 2.45
CA PHE A 72 14.67 10.59 1.91
C PHE A 72 15.54 11.23 3.00
N LEU A 73 14.96 12.12 3.81
CA LEU A 73 15.73 12.92 4.79
C LEU A 73 16.14 12.11 6.03
N LEU A 74 15.32 11.13 6.43
CA LEU A 74 15.53 10.31 7.63
C LEU A 74 15.48 8.81 7.33
N ALA A 75 16.01 8.39 6.17
CA ALA A 75 15.99 7.02 5.66
C ALA A 75 16.19 5.92 6.72
N GLY A 76 17.28 5.99 7.48
CA GLY A 76 17.62 4.95 8.47
C GLY A 76 16.66 4.89 9.67
N ILE A 77 16.05 6.00 10.08
CA ILE A 77 15.10 6.04 11.20
C ILE A 77 13.68 5.74 10.72
N TRP A 78 13.33 6.23 9.52
CA TRP A 78 12.05 5.99 8.87
C TRP A 78 11.87 4.50 8.51
N ALA A 79 12.94 3.81 8.11
CA ALA A 79 12.92 2.43 7.65
C ALA A 79 12.37 1.42 8.68
N PRO A 80 12.86 1.35 9.93
CA PRO A 80 12.30 0.47 10.96
C PRO A 80 10.82 0.72 11.25
N SER A 81 10.38 1.98 11.33
CA SER A 81 8.98 2.35 11.59
C SER A 81 8.03 1.81 10.53
N ASN A 82 8.51 1.79 9.28
CA ASN A 82 7.76 1.34 8.11
C ASN A 82 8.09 -0.11 7.73
N ARG A 83 8.89 -0.85 8.50
CA ARG A 83 9.35 -2.22 8.17
C ARG A 83 10.04 -2.34 6.80
N VAL A 84 10.74 -1.28 6.36
CA VAL A 84 11.51 -1.23 5.11
C VAL A 84 13.00 -1.37 5.44
N TRP A 85 13.42 -2.56 5.86
CA TRP A 85 14.77 -2.81 6.41
C TRP A 85 15.91 -2.48 5.45
N ILE A 86 15.68 -2.56 4.13
CA ILE A 86 16.65 -2.15 3.12
C ILE A 86 17.09 -0.67 3.30
N GLY A 87 16.25 0.16 3.91
CA GLY A 87 16.59 1.55 4.15
C GLY A 87 17.65 1.78 5.24
N LEU A 88 18.00 0.77 6.03
CA LEU A 88 19.13 0.86 6.95
C LEU A 88 20.48 0.99 6.23
N LEU A 89 20.56 0.59 4.95
CA LEU A 89 21.74 0.82 4.12
C LEU A 89 22.04 2.32 3.93
N ALA A 90 21.09 3.21 4.25
CA ALA A 90 21.31 4.65 4.26
C ALA A 90 22.39 5.13 5.25
N TRP A 91 22.74 4.31 6.26
CA TRP A 91 23.83 4.60 7.20
C TRP A 91 25.21 4.19 6.71
N ILE A 92 25.31 3.49 5.57
CA ILE A 92 26.59 3.11 4.98
C ILE A 92 27.18 4.33 4.24
N PRO A 93 28.41 4.77 4.56
CA PRO A 93 29.07 5.85 3.83
C PRO A 93 29.14 5.57 2.33
N TYR A 94 29.09 6.63 1.50
CA TYR A 94 29.11 6.58 0.03
C TYR A 94 27.91 5.92 -0.65
N VAL A 95 27.28 4.91 -0.04
CA VAL A 95 26.09 4.23 -0.57
C VAL A 95 24.81 4.89 -0.07
N GLY A 96 24.86 5.47 1.13
CA GLY A 96 23.67 5.89 1.86
C GLY A 96 22.84 6.96 1.16
N TRP A 97 23.49 7.90 0.46
CA TRP A 97 22.79 8.94 -0.29
C TRP A 97 22.03 8.38 -1.50
N ILE A 98 22.56 7.35 -2.16
CA ILE A 98 21.87 6.66 -3.27
C ILE A 98 20.62 5.96 -2.74
N VAL A 99 20.76 5.24 -1.62
CA VAL A 99 19.65 4.56 -0.94
C VAL A 99 18.59 5.56 -0.50
N ALA A 100 19.00 6.70 0.07
CA ALA A 100 18.09 7.75 0.48
C ALA A 100 17.28 8.31 -0.70
N ILE A 101 17.91 8.60 -1.84
CA ILE A 101 17.21 9.08 -3.04
C ILE A 101 16.22 8.02 -3.55
N TRP A 102 16.65 6.75 -3.62
CA TRP A 102 15.79 5.65 -4.04
C TRP A 102 14.58 5.49 -3.10
N LEU A 103 14.78 5.63 -1.79
CA LEU A 103 13.70 5.67 -0.80
C LEU A 103 12.81 6.92 -0.94
N GLY A 104 13.36 8.06 -1.36
CA GLY A 104 12.56 9.23 -1.73
C GLY A 104 11.58 8.91 -2.86
N LEU A 105 12.02 8.18 -3.89
CA LEU A 105 11.19 7.80 -5.04
C LEU A 105 10.21 6.66 -4.72
N LYS A 106 10.67 5.62 -4.02
CA LYS A 106 9.96 4.35 -3.85
C LYS A 106 9.48 4.07 -2.43
N GLY A 107 9.84 4.88 -1.45
CA GLY A 107 9.56 4.66 -0.03
C GLY A 107 8.08 4.45 0.26
N ASN A 108 7.19 5.19 -0.39
CA ASN A 108 5.75 5.00 -0.22
C ASN A 108 5.28 3.61 -0.66
N GLU A 109 5.75 3.12 -1.81
CA GLU A 109 5.41 1.79 -2.32
C GLU A 109 5.96 0.70 -1.39
N LEU A 110 7.21 0.84 -0.97
CA LEU A 110 7.87 -0.10 -0.07
C LEU A 110 7.15 -0.19 1.28
N ALA A 111 6.82 0.96 1.88
CA ALA A 111 6.13 1.05 3.17
C ALA A 111 4.68 0.54 3.11
N TRP A 112 4.02 0.69 1.96
CA TRP A 112 2.69 0.14 1.74
C TRP A 112 2.74 -1.38 1.65
N LYS A 113 3.73 -1.94 0.94
CA LYS A 113 3.88 -3.39 0.75
C LYS A 113 4.40 -4.10 1.99
N SER A 114 5.20 -3.43 2.83
CA SER A 114 5.85 -4.03 4.01
C SER A 114 4.94 -4.21 5.22
N LYS A 115 3.99 -3.30 5.43
CA LYS A 115 3.15 -3.22 6.63
C LYS A 115 1.68 -3.17 6.23
N ARG A 116 0.82 -3.87 6.98
CA ARG A 116 -0.63 -3.81 6.79
C ARG A 116 -1.17 -2.49 7.36
N TRP A 117 -1.93 -1.77 6.55
CA TRP A 117 -2.60 -0.51 6.91
C TRP A 117 -4.11 -0.72 6.89
N ALA A 118 -4.86 0.01 7.73
CA ALA A 118 -6.33 -0.10 7.74
C ALA A 118 -6.95 0.60 6.53
N SER A 119 -6.42 1.75 6.14
CA SER A 119 -6.85 2.53 4.99
C SER A 119 -5.71 3.33 4.35
N ILE A 120 -5.98 3.91 3.17
CA ILE A 120 -5.04 4.81 2.47
C ILE A 120 -4.83 6.09 3.27
N GLU A 121 -5.87 6.60 3.91
CA GLU A 121 -5.85 7.82 4.71
C GLU A 121 -4.93 7.67 5.91
N GLN A 122 -5.05 6.54 6.63
CA GLN A 122 -4.16 6.22 7.77
C GLN A 122 -2.69 6.17 7.33
N PHE A 123 -2.41 5.57 6.17
CA PHE A 123 -1.07 5.52 5.61
C PHE A 123 -0.55 6.93 5.26
N ARG A 124 -1.37 7.74 4.58
CA ARG A 124 -1.00 9.10 4.17
C ARG A 124 -0.76 10.00 5.36
N GLU A 125 -1.56 9.90 6.41
CA GLU A 125 -1.34 10.64 7.66
C GLU A 125 0.00 10.26 8.30
N HIS A 126 0.30 8.95 8.35
CA HIS A 126 1.58 8.48 8.85
C HIS A 126 2.77 9.03 8.04
N GLN A 127 2.72 8.96 6.70
CA GLN A 127 3.79 9.50 5.86
C GLN A 127 3.90 11.02 5.94
N LYS A 128 2.77 11.73 6.11
CA LYS A 128 2.75 13.19 6.33
C LYS A 128 3.46 13.56 7.62
N ASN A 129 3.21 12.84 8.72
CA ASN A 129 3.88 13.09 9.99
C ASN A 129 5.39 12.86 9.88
N TRP A 130 5.81 11.84 9.13
CA TRP A 130 7.22 11.63 8.80
C TRP A 130 7.82 12.77 7.96
N ALA A 131 7.12 13.24 6.94
CA ALA A 131 7.57 14.37 6.13
C ALA A 131 7.76 15.63 7.00
N ILE A 132 6.77 15.96 7.84
CA ILE A 132 6.84 17.11 8.75
C ILE A 132 7.99 16.95 9.75
N GLY A 133 8.08 15.80 10.43
CA GLY A 133 9.13 15.54 11.41
C GLY A 133 10.52 15.62 10.81
N SER A 134 10.70 15.07 9.60
CA SER A 134 11.96 15.15 8.87
C SER A 134 12.32 16.58 8.46
N ALA A 135 11.35 17.38 8.00
CA ALA A 135 11.58 18.77 7.64
C ALA A 135 12.00 19.61 8.85
N ILE A 136 11.32 19.45 9.99
CA ILE A 136 11.67 20.12 11.25
C ILE A 136 13.10 19.75 11.67
N TRP A 137 13.43 18.45 11.65
CA TRP A 137 14.76 17.98 12.00
C TRP A 137 15.84 18.58 11.08
N THR A 138 15.62 18.57 9.77
CA THR A 138 16.54 19.15 8.80
C THR A 138 16.77 20.65 9.05
N ILE A 139 15.71 21.41 9.33
CA ILE A 139 15.81 22.84 9.64
C ILE A 139 16.65 23.07 10.92
N ILE A 140 16.40 22.29 11.98
CA ILE A 140 17.16 22.40 13.23
C ILE A 140 18.65 22.12 12.99
N CYS A 141 18.98 21.01 12.31
CA CYS A 141 20.38 20.67 11.98
C CYS A 141 21.05 21.74 11.14
N PHE A 142 20.32 22.33 10.18
CA PHE A 142 20.84 23.41 9.33
C PHE A 142 21.16 24.68 10.13
N ILE A 143 20.27 25.11 11.02
CA ILE A 143 20.50 26.27 11.90
C ILE A 143 21.70 26.03 12.81
N ILE A 144 21.78 24.85 13.45
CA ILE A 144 22.91 24.48 14.30
C ILE A 144 24.23 24.50 13.51
N GLY A 145 24.23 23.96 12.29
CA GLY A 145 25.41 23.97 11.42
C GLY A 145 25.89 25.36 11.08
N ILE A 146 24.98 26.31 10.80
CA ILE A 146 25.33 27.72 10.58
C ILE A 146 25.93 28.33 11.84
N LEU A 147 25.31 28.14 13.01
CA LEU A 147 25.80 28.72 14.26
C LEU A 147 27.22 28.25 14.61
N ILE A 148 27.50 26.96 14.43
CA ILE A 148 28.84 26.39 14.62
C ILE A 148 29.84 26.95 13.60
N GLY A 149 29.42 27.06 12.34
CA GLY A 149 30.25 27.62 11.27
C GLY A 149 30.59 29.10 11.47
N MET A 150 29.68 29.88 12.07
CA MET A 150 29.92 31.30 12.40
C MET A 150 30.82 31.49 13.63
N SER A 151 30.92 30.48 14.51
CA SER A 151 31.76 30.55 15.72
C SER A 151 33.20 30.04 15.52
N SER A 152 33.52 29.57 14.32
CA SER A 152 34.82 28.98 13.95
C SER A 152 35.66 29.96 13.12
#